data_AF-A0A5E5QQQ8-F1
#
_entry.id   AF-A0A5E5QQQ8-F1
#
_cell.length_a   1.000
_cell.length_b   1.000
_cell.length_c   1.000
_cell.angle_alpha   90.00
_cell.angle_beta   90.00
_cell.angle_gamma   90.00
#
_symmetry.space_group_name_H-M   'P 1'
#
loop_
_entity.id
_entity.type
_entity.pdbx_description
1 polymer ?
#
loop_
_entity_poly.entity_id
_entity_poly.type
_entity_poly.pdbx_seq_one_letter_code
_entity_poly.pdbx_strand_id
1 'polypeptide(L)'
;MIEIEHSAAYQEFSAWTSSDGSAIFTYLKLYACRHNSLLKSSEVGKIIIGLGKQDFWSGTYERTLLESLSKRWDGLSQTTKKRLETKLLEGKGCENSTDKVFSVLQRITWLNKKGVAFTFNFEQKKKDLKNICPEWEEKNIEKIDRDTPFGFYTITSNEDPKELKGIEDSELIETAYRLNAQSLEDRSKENVPLVGLIKEDPEYVFNVISSHQSEHNDWALELYLRTVDFDDEGFQQKIADKNYQLINKINDFIYDNYIVKDEQNINIHAKLIIGSFIRINEKFGKELDSDIFHKSIKNVIDVYKKHPEFNEKIASNNRVKFALIAGNSNIYHLVNSLIRNSSEVVNRVPSTKWLELAEAILNFQKPLSDYATFAFSGRICWLYYHHPEWVEKHLLSRSMIENGDINNAFWLGFLHLPQVPNKKLYEHIKSGLLLLVRKDLQYNNIYEEYYKTISSIFFLLWKNKYIPDQEIRGIIYTNHHDFISSFIRILPNYCERHIDSVVKFFQDIWPKEKEVKNMKNTRNFLYLLACHDAKYFKKIYGVIGNYLSVIDSMYGVRIMGANIANKYPNETMVILSKILPEGILNDTSIGLIDILDKIALAKDQGLLNEGALLIYLRFRKITQ
;
A
#
# COMPACT_ATOMS: atom_id res chain seq x y z
N MET A 1 -4.32 37.01 -2.98
CA MET A 1 -4.10 36.49 -4.35
C MET A 1 -2.66 36.04 -4.40
N ILE A 2 -2.42 34.75 -4.63
CA ILE A 2 -1.06 34.22 -4.80
C ILE A 2 -0.62 34.62 -6.21
N GLU A 3 0.45 35.41 -6.34
CA GLU A 3 1.07 35.67 -7.65
C GLU A 3 1.66 34.36 -8.17
N ILE A 4 1.11 33.87 -9.28
CA ILE A 4 1.63 32.66 -9.94
C ILE A 4 2.85 33.10 -10.75
N GLU A 5 4.02 32.60 -10.37
CA GLU A 5 5.24 32.77 -11.16
C GLU A 5 5.10 32.01 -12.49
N HIS A 6 4.83 32.75 -13.57
CA HIS A 6 4.52 32.19 -14.90
C HIS A 6 5.58 31.18 -15.38
N SER A 7 6.86 31.46 -15.14
CA SER A 7 7.97 30.60 -15.57
C SER A 7 7.92 29.22 -14.90
N ALA A 8 7.77 29.18 -13.58
CA ALA A 8 7.68 27.94 -12.81
C ALA A 8 6.41 27.14 -13.18
N ALA A 9 5.27 27.82 -13.32
CA ALA A 9 4.01 27.17 -13.71
C ALA A 9 4.08 26.56 -15.12
N TYR A 10 4.75 27.24 -16.07
CA TYR A 10 4.92 26.72 -17.43
C TYR A 10 5.92 25.56 -17.48
N GLN A 11 7.00 25.60 -16.68
CA GLN A 11 7.94 24.49 -16.55
C GLN A 11 7.27 23.24 -16.00
N GLU A 12 6.47 23.37 -14.94
CA GLU A 12 5.70 22.27 -14.35
C GLU A 12 4.69 21.70 -15.36
N PHE A 13 3.91 22.56 -16.02
CA PHE A 13 2.99 22.15 -17.09
C PHE A 13 3.69 21.35 -18.20
N SER A 14 4.91 21.77 -18.57
CA SER A 14 5.70 21.11 -19.63
C SER A 14 6.27 19.76 -19.18
N ALA A 15 6.48 19.56 -17.87
CA ALA A 15 6.98 18.32 -17.30
C ALA A 15 5.92 17.21 -17.28
N TRP A 16 4.63 17.54 -17.37
CA TRP A 16 3.55 16.55 -17.46
C TRP A 16 3.64 15.82 -18.81
N THR A 17 4.23 14.62 -18.83
CA THR A 17 4.29 13.81 -20.04
C THR A 17 2.92 13.21 -20.34
N SER A 18 2.42 13.43 -21.54
CA SER A 18 1.26 12.71 -22.06
C SER A 18 1.73 11.33 -22.50
N SER A 19 2.11 10.46 -21.56
CA SER A 19 2.07 9.02 -21.84
C SER A 19 0.60 8.65 -21.98
N ASP A 20 0.21 8.06 -23.11
CA ASP A 20 -1.15 7.58 -23.34
C ASP A 20 -1.65 6.82 -22.09
N GLY A 21 -2.72 7.32 -21.46
CA GLY A 21 -3.35 6.65 -20.31
C GLY A 21 -3.17 7.28 -18.91
N SER A 22 -2.40 8.35 -18.70
CA SER A 22 -2.39 9.05 -17.40
C SER A 22 -3.56 10.04 -17.26
N ALA A 23 -4.70 9.57 -16.73
CA ALA A 23 -5.91 10.38 -16.54
C ALA A 23 -5.67 11.66 -15.72
N ILE A 24 -4.75 11.61 -14.74
CA ILE A 24 -4.41 12.74 -13.88
C ILE A 24 -3.68 13.84 -14.67
N PHE A 25 -2.68 13.49 -15.49
CA PHE A 25 -1.93 14.48 -16.26
C PHE A 25 -2.78 15.06 -17.39
N THR A 26 -3.63 14.26 -18.02
CA THR A 26 -4.60 14.78 -19.01
C THR A 26 -5.57 15.76 -18.36
N TYR A 27 -6.09 15.45 -17.17
CA TYR A 27 -6.93 16.36 -16.41
C TYR A 27 -6.21 17.70 -16.10
N LEU A 28 -4.99 17.64 -15.56
CA LEU A 28 -4.21 18.83 -15.20
C LEU A 28 -3.90 19.70 -16.42
N LYS A 29 -3.56 19.09 -17.57
CA LYS A 29 -3.35 19.82 -18.83
C LYS A 29 -4.63 20.51 -19.32
N LEU A 30 -5.76 19.82 -19.28
CA LEU A 30 -7.04 20.41 -19.66
C LEU A 30 -7.44 21.54 -18.71
N TYR A 31 -7.21 21.38 -17.41
CA TYR A 31 -7.42 22.43 -16.42
C TYR A 31 -6.56 23.66 -16.70
N ALA A 32 -5.26 23.47 -16.97
CA ALA A 32 -4.32 24.53 -17.33
C ALA A 32 -4.78 25.32 -18.58
N CYS A 33 -5.40 24.66 -19.56
CA CYS A 33 -5.92 25.31 -20.77
C CYS A 33 -6.95 26.42 -20.47
N ARG A 34 -7.63 26.39 -19.33
CA ARG A 34 -8.62 27.41 -18.91
C ARG A 34 -7.98 28.76 -18.56
N HIS A 35 -6.69 28.77 -18.25
CA HIS A 35 -6.00 29.95 -17.75
C HIS A 35 -5.28 30.69 -18.88
N ASN A 36 -5.84 31.85 -19.25
CA ASN A 36 -5.26 32.72 -20.29
C ASN A 36 -3.89 33.27 -19.88
N SER A 37 -3.60 33.32 -18.58
CA SER A 37 -2.31 33.74 -18.03
C SER A 37 -1.21 32.70 -18.18
N LEU A 38 -1.51 31.45 -18.57
CA LEU A 38 -0.52 30.36 -18.64
C LEU A 38 -0.26 29.88 -20.09
N LEU A 39 -1.31 29.81 -20.92
CA LEU A 39 -1.21 29.29 -22.29
C LEU A 39 -1.89 30.21 -23.29
N LYS A 40 -1.33 30.33 -24.51
CA LYS A 40 -1.97 31.04 -25.63
C LYS A 40 -3.05 30.18 -26.29
N SER A 41 -4.03 30.80 -26.93
CA SER A 41 -5.18 30.08 -27.52
C SER A 41 -4.78 29.15 -28.66
N SER A 42 -3.72 29.49 -29.40
CA SER A 42 -3.13 28.61 -30.42
C SER A 42 -2.52 27.33 -29.84
N GLU A 43 -1.96 27.39 -28.63
CA GLU A 43 -1.38 26.24 -27.92
C GLU A 43 -2.50 25.35 -27.36
N VAL A 44 -3.52 25.94 -26.75
CA VAL A 44 -4.71 25.22 -26.28
C VAL A 44 -5.38 24.46 -27.42
N GLY A 45 -5.55 25.09 -28.58
CA GLY A 45 -6.09 24.45 -29.77
C GLY A 45 -5.31 23.20 -30.19
N LYS A 46 -3.97 23.26 -30.15
CA LYS A 46 -3.11 22.11 -30.47
C LYS A 46 -3.23 20.99 -29.43
N ILE A 47 -3.24 21.34 -28.14
CA ILE A 47 -3.36 20.37 -27.03
C ILE A 47 -4.67 19.59 -27.14
N ILE A 48 -5.80 20.28 -27.30
CA ILE A 48 -7.12 19.63 -27.32
C ILE A 48 -7.31 18.81 -28.61
N ILE A 49 -6.86 19.31 -29.76
CA ILE A 49 -6.90 18.55 -31.02
C ILE A 49 -6.07 17.27 -30.93
N GLY A 50 -4.90 17.36 -30.28
CA GLY A 50 -3.94 16.26 -30.10
C GLY A 50 -4.38 15.15 -29.17
N LEU A 51 -5.47 15.33 -28.40
CA LEU A 51 -6.03 14.26 -27.57
C LEU A 51 -6.48 13.08 -28.44
N GLY A 52 -6.17 11.86 -28.01
CA GLY A 52 -6.74 10.64 -28.59
C GLY A 52 -8.27 10.64 -28.53
N LYS A 53 -8.92 9.78 -29.33
CA LYS A 53 -10.40 9.70 -29.36
C LYS A 53 -10.99 9.29 -28.02
N GLN A 54 -10.36 8.31 -27.35
CA GLN A 54 -10.76 7.86 -26.00
C GLN A 54 -10.66 9.00 -24.99
N ASP A 55 -9.55 9.73 -25.03
CA ASP A 55 -9.33 10.83 -24.10
C ASP A 55 -10.30 12.00 -24.36
N PHE A 56 -10.41 12.44 -25.61
CA PHE A 56 -11.33 13.53 -25.97
C PHE A 56 -12.77 13.23 -25.55
N TRP A 57 -13.23 11.98 -25.64
CA TRP A 57 -14.59 11.56 -25.26
C TRP A 57 -14.70 10.96 -23.86
N SER A 58 -13.65 11.04 -23.04
CA SER A 58 -13.68 10.52 -21.68
C SER A 58 -14.70 11.27 -20.82
N GLY A 59 -15.47 10.53 -20.02
CA GLY A 59 -16.35 11.08 -19.00
C GLY A 59 -15.58 11.65 -17.81
N THR A 60 -14.41 11.11 -17.49
CA THR A 60 -13.61 11.45 -16.29
C THR A 60 -13.28 12.95 -16.19
N TYR A 61 -13.11 13.62 -17.33
CA TYR A 61 -12.77 15.03 -17.39
C TYR A 61 -13.59 15.78 -18.44
N GLU A 62 -14.81 15.31 -18.70
CA GLU A 62 -15.75 15.89 -19.66
C GLU A 62 -16.00 17.38 -19.36
N ARG A 63 -16.44 17.69 -18.14
CA ARG A 63 -16.61 19.08 -17.68
C ARG A 63 -15.33 19.90 -17.85
N THR A 64 -14.17 19.27 -17.63
CA THR A 64 -12.88 19.94 -17.74
C THR A 64 -12.56 20.40 -19.13
N LEU A 65 -12.68 19.47 -20.08
CA LEU A 65 -12.57 19.75 -21.50
C LEU A 65 -13.55 20.83 -21.96
N LEU A 66 -14.83 20.73 -21.60
CA LEU A 66 -15.86 21.64 -22.10
C LEU A 66 -15.73 23.06 -21.52
N GLU A 67 -15.37 23.21 -20.24
CA GLU A 67 -15.05 24.52 -19.66
C GLU A 67 -13.81 25.14 -20.31
N SER A 68 -12.79 24.34 -20.64
CA SER A 68 -11.60 24.82 -21.36
C SER A 68 -11.94 25.27 -22.77
N LEU A 69 -12.79 24.53 -23.47
CA LEU A 69 -13.28 24.93 -24.78
C LEU A 69 -14.10 26.21 -24.71
N SER A 70 -15.11 26.29 -23.83
CA SER A 70 -15.97 27.48 -23.72
C SER A 70 -15.19 28.76 -23.38
N LYS A 71 -14.20 28.70 -22.47
CA LYS A 71 -13.38 29.85 -22.10
C LYS A 71 -12.41 30.30 -23.18
N ARG A 72 -12.01 29.40 -24.08
CA ARG A 72 -10.93 29.63 -25.05
C ARG A 72 -11.41 29.76 -26.49
N TRP A 73 -12.67 29.42 -26.75
CA TRP A 73 -13.24 29.27 -28.10
C TRP A 73 -13.01 30.51 -28.97
N ASP A 74 -13.33 31.70 -28.47
CA ASP A 74 -13.25 32.94 -29.26
C ASP A 74 -11.84 33.28 -29.73
N GLY A 75 -10.82 32.90 -28.95
CA GLY A 75 -9.42 33.10 -29.30
C GLY A 75 -8.84 32.04 -30.25
N LEU A 76 -9.61 31.02 -30.65
CA LEU A 76 -9.16 29.98 -31.58
C LEU A 76 -9.28 30.46 -33.03
N SER A 77 -8.34 30.06 -33.88
CA SER A 77 -8.43 30.31 -35.32
C SER A 77 -9.61 29.57 -35.94
N GLN A 78 -10.10 30.08 -37.08
CA GLN A 78 -11.21 29.45 -37.81
C GLN A 78 -10.90 28.01 -38.23
N THR A 79 -9.64 27.71 -38.56
CA THR A 79 -9.18 26.36 -38.90
C THR A 79 -9.23 25.41 -37.70
N THR A 80 -8.83 25.88 -36.52
CA THR A 80 -8.88 25.09 -35.28
C THR A 80 -10.33 24.87 -34.83
N LYS A 81 -11.20 25.90 -34.92
CA LYS A 81 -12.64 25.77 -34.61
C LYS A 81 -13.28 24.67 -35.45
N LYS A 82 -13.10 24.69 -36.78
CA LYS A 82 -13.64 23.65 -37.67
C LYS A 82 -13.15 22.25 -37.31
N ARG A 83 -11.87 22.07 -36.98
CA ARG A 83 -11.32 20.75 -36.58
C ARG A 83 -11.92 20.24 -35.27
N LEU A 84 -12.12 21.12 -34.29
CA LEU A 84 -12.76 20.77 -33.03
C LEU A 84 -14.24 20.45 -33.21
N GLU A 85 -14.94 21.19 -34.07
CA GLU A 85 -16.33 20.90 -34.45
C GLU A 85 -16.46 19.53 -35.11
N THR A 86 -15.57 19.18 -36.05
CA THR A 86 -15.53 17.83 -36.62
C THR A 86 -15.36 16.77 -35.53
N LYS A 87 -14.40 16.96 -34.61
CA LYS A 87 -14.13 16.02 -33.52
C LYS A 87 -15.30 15.91 -32.51
N LEU A 88 -16.03 17.00 -32.28
CA LEU A 88 -17.26 17.04 -31.46
C LEU A 88 -18.43 16.32 -32.14
N LEU A 89 -18.55 16.41 -33.47
CA LEU A 89 -19.61 15.77 -34.23
C LEU A 89 -19.32 14.30 -34.57
N GLU A 90 -18.05 13.89 -34.53
CA GLU A 90 -17.63 12.49 -34.74
C GLU A 90 -18.15 11.53 -33.68
N GLY A 91 -18.45 12.00 -32.46
CA GLY A 91 -18.97 11.20 -31.34
C GLY A 91 -17.96 10.22 -30.73
N LYS A 92 -18.32 9.67 -29.56
CA LYS A 92 -17.53 8.63 -28.88
C LYS A 92 -17.45 7.36 -29.76
N GLY A 93 -16.40 6.56 -29.56
CA GLY A 93 -16.20 5.31 -30.31
C GLY A 93 -17.03 4.16 -29.76
N CYS A 94 -18.36 4.24 -29.83
CA CYS A 94 -19.27 3.16 -29.44
C CYS A 94 -19.99 2.57 -30.67
N GLU A 95 -20.34 1.29 -30.60
CA GLU A 95 -21.09 0.58 -31.66
C GLU A 95 -22.55 1.02 -31.71
N ASN A 96 -23.15 1.39 -30.57
CA ASN A 96 -24.50 1.91 -30.52
C ASN A 96 -24.58 3.35 -31.07
N SER A 97 -25.33 3.53 -32.15
CA SER A 97 -25.50 4.82 -32.83
C SER A 97 -26.28 5.84 -32.00
N THR A 98 -27.22 5.40 -31.15
CA THR A 98 -28.05 6.30 -30.34
C THR A 98 -27.26 6.91 -29.19
N ASP A 99 -26.49 6.09 -28.46
CA ASP A 99 -25.60 6.54 -27.37
C ASP A 99 -24.54 7.54 -27.86
N LYS A 100 -24.08 7.34 -29.09
CA LYS A 100 -23.14 8.23 -29.76
C LYS A 100 -23.77 9.61 -29.97
N VAL A 101 -24.97 9.64 -30.53
CA VAL A 101 -25.72 10.87 -30.80
C VAL A 101 -26.09 11.58 -29.49
N PHE A 102 -26.49 10.83 -28.46
CA PHE A 102 -26.78 11.35 -27.13
C PHE A 102 -25.60 12.14 -26.55
N SER A 103 -24.39 11.56 -26.56
CA SER A 103 -23.19 12.24 -26.06
C SER A 103 -22.80 13.48 -26.89
N VAL A 104 -23.01 13.44 -28.21
CA VAL A 104 -22.81 14.61 -29.08
C VAL A 104 -23.78 15.73 -28.70
N LEU A 105 -25.08 15.43 -28.61
CA LEU A 105 -26.14 16.36 -28.20
C LEU A 105 -25.85 17.02 -26.86
N GLN A 106 -25.38 16.24 -25.88
CA GLN A 106 -25.01 16.75 -24.57
C GLN A 106 -23.91 17.82 -24.67
N ARG A 107 -22.78 17.52 -25.32
CA ARG A 107 -21.62 18.41 -25.36
C ARG A 107 -21.85 19.68 -26.17
N ILE A 108 -22.44 19.56 -27.37
CA ILE A 108 -22.67 20.74 -28.22
C ILE A 108 -23.72 21.66 -27.61
N THR A 109 -24.75 21.11 -26.96
CA THR A 109 -25.79 21.92 -26.32
C THR A 109 -25.25 22.61 -25.06
N TRP A 110 -24.44 21.92 -24.27
CA TRP A 110 -23.77 22.54 -23.12
C TRP A 110 -22.84 23.68 -23.55
N LEU A 111 -22.02 23.48 -24.59
CA LEU A 111 -21.13 24.52 -25.12
C LEU A 111 -21.90 25.73 -25.65
N ASN A 112 -22.97 25.49 -26.44
CA ASN A 112 -23.84 26.56 -26.92
C ASN A 112 -24.45 27.37 -25.77
N LYS A 113 -24.92 26.69 -24.70
CA LYS A 113 -25.45 27.34 -23.49
C LYS A 113 -24.39 28.16 -22.75
N LYS A 114 -23.10 27.82 -22.86
CA LYS A 114 -21.98 28.63 -22.33
C LYS A 114 -21.49 29.72 -23.30
N GLY A 115 -22.20 29.97 -24.40
CA GLY A 115 -21.90 31.07 -25.33
C GLY A 115 -20.94 30.71 -26.47
N VAL A 116 -20.67 29.43 -26.69
CA VAL A 116 -19.81 28.99 -27.81
C VAL A 116 -20.51 29.19 -29.15
N ALA A 117 -19.98 30.08 -29.98
CA ALA A 117 -20.45 30.30 -31.35
C ALA A 117 -19.81 29.29 -32.32
N PHE A 118 -20.59 28.32 -32.77
CA PHE A 118 -20.17 27.34 -33.78
C PHE A 118 -20.16 27.92 -35.19
N THR A 119 -19.35 27.34 -36.07
CA THR A 119 -19.29 27.69 -37.50
C THR A 119 -20.38 26.99 -38.33
N PHE A 120 -21.00 25.94 -37.78
CA PHE A 120 -22.18 25.30 -38.34
C PHE A 120 -23.48 25.85 -37.73
N ASN A 121 -24.62 25.63 -38.40
CA ASN A 121 -25.93 26.01 -37.88
C ASN A 121 -26.34 25.08 -36.71
N PHE A 122 -26.17 25.58 -35.48
CA PHE A 122 -26.44 24.82 -34.26
C PHE A 122 -27.89 24.34 -34.17
N GLU A 123 -28.87 25.22 -34.42
CA GLU A 123 -30.30 24.88 -34.29
C GLU A 123 -30.71 23.78 -35.27
N GLN A 124 -30.25 23.89 -36.53
CA GLN A 124 -30.49 22.84 -37.51
C GLN A 124 -29.81 21.53 -37.09
N LYS A 125 -28.56 21.58 -36.63
CA LYS A 125 -27.81 20.38 -36.24
C LYS A 125 -28.40 19.70 -34.99
N LYS A 126 -28.86 20.47 -34.01
CA LYS A 126 -29.57 19.99 -32.81
C LYS A 126 -30.85 19.27 -33.21
N LYS A 127 -31.63 19.86 -34.13
CA LYS A 127 -32.85 19.25 -34.67
C LYS A 127 -32.58 17.91 -35.36
N ASP A 128 -31.57 17.86 -36.24
CA ASP A 128 -31.21 16.64 -36.96
C ASP A 128 -30.78 15.51 -36.01
N LEU A 129 -29.99 15.83 -34.98
CA LEU A 129 -29.54 14.85 -33.99
C LEU A 129 -30.67 14.41 -33.06
N LYS A 130 -31.59 15.31 -32.68
CA LYS A 130 -32.76 14.96 -31.86
C LYS A 130 -33.75 14.05 -32.58
N ASN A 131 -33.83 14.10 -33.90
CA ASN A 131 -34.63 13.14 -34.68
C ASN A 131 -34.08 11.70 -34.56
N ILE A 132 -32.77 11.54 -34.31
CA ILE A 132 -32.12 10.23 -34.15
C ILE A 132 -32.18 9.76 -32.68
N CYS A 133 -32.25 10.70 -31.73
CA CYS A 133 -32.27 10.44 -30.29
C CYS A 133 -33.42 11.25 -29.62
N PRO A 134 -34.69 10.86 -29.83
CA PRO A 134 -35.85 11.61 -29.34
C PRO A 134 -35.95 11.68 -27.81
N GLU A 135 -35.41 10.69 -27.11
CA GLU A 135 -35.38 10.54 -25.66
C GLU A 135 -34.44 11.54 -24.96
N TRP A 136 -33.58 12.24 -25.70
CA TRP A 136 -32.71 13.26 -25.14
C TRP A 136 -33.49 14.52 -24.75
N GLU A 137 -33.33 14.95 -23.50
CA GLU A 137 -33.93 16.17 -22.97
C GLU A 137 -32.87 17.20 -22.58
N GLU A 138 -33.25 18.48 -22.57
CA GLU A 138 -32.31 19.57 -22.26
C GLU A 138 -31.81 19.52 -20.81
N LYS A 139 -32.60 18.95 -19.88
CA LYS A 139 -32.19 18.70 -18.49
C LYS A 139 -30.96 17.78 -18.36
N ASN A 140 -30.67 16.96 -19.37
CA ASN A 140 -29.52 16.05 -19.35
C ASN A 140 -28.16 16.77 -19.33
N ILE A 141 -28.09 18.05 -19.72
CA ILE A 141 -26.85 18.84 -19.63
C ILE A 141 -26.50 19.25 -18.19
N GLU A 142 -27.47 19.23 -17.26
CA GLU A 142 -27.23 19.53 -15.83
C GLU A 142 -26.36 18.48 -15.14
N LYS A 143 -26.25 17.27 -15.72
CA LYS A 143 -25.34 16.22 -15.24
C LYS A 143 -23.87 16.65 -15.41
N ILE A 144 -23.55 17.40 -16.48
CA ILE A 144 -22.19 17.90 -16.75
C ILE A 144 -21.76 18.91 -15.67
N ASP A 145 -22.68 19.77 -15.21
CA ASP A 145 -22.39 20.77 -14.19
C ASP A 145 -22.26 20.16 -12.77
N ARG A 146 -22.83 18.96 -12.54
CA ARG A 146 -22.71 18.20 -11.29
C ARG A 146 -21.48 17.29 -11.23
N ASP A 147 -20.88 16.97 -12.37
CA ASP A 147 -19.75 16.05 -12.43
C ASP A 147 -18.50 16.70 -11.80
N THR A 148 -17.93 16.01 -10.82
CA THR A 148 -16.69 16.42 -10.13
C THR A 148 -15.59 15.43 -10.53
N PRO A 149 -14.44 15.90 -11.04
CA PRO A 149 -13.42 15.04 -11.67
C PRO A 149 -12.74 14.06 -10.70
N PHE A 150 -12.91 14.25 -9.40
CA PHE A 150 -12.51 13.34 -8.34
C PHE A 150 -13.60 13.29 -7.26
N GLY A 151 -14.83 12.95 -7.66
CA GLY A 151 -15.84 12.55 -6.70
C GLY A 151 -15.38 11.26 -6.02
N PHE A 152 -14.98 11.33 -4.75
CA PHE A 152 -15.14 10.18 -3.87
C PHE A 152 -16.63 9.98 -3.70
N TYR A 153 -17.23 9.17 -4.57
CA TYR A 153 -18.58 8.71 -4.35
C TYR A 153 -18.50 7.65 -3.25
N THR A 154 -19.06 7.95 -2.08
CA THR A 154 -19.47 6.88 -1.18
C THR A 154 -20.65 6.23 -1.86
N ILE A 155 -20.43 5.08 -2.49
CA ILE A 155 -21.51 4.22 -2.97
C ILE A 155 -22.33 3.89 -1.73
N THR A 156 -23.58 4.34 -1.70
CA THR A 156 -24.52 3.86 -0.68
C THR A 156 -25.14 2.58 -1.22
N SER A 157 -24.73 1.45 -0.65
CA SER A 157 -25.30 0.15 -0.96
C SER A 157 -26.71 0.06 -0.37
N ASN A 158 -27.72 -0.13 -1.22
CA ASN A 158 -29.06 -0.49 -0.78
C ASN A 158 -29.13 -2.01 -0.62
N GLU A 159 -29.09 -2.47 0.62
CA GLU A 159 -29.16 -3.89 0.97
C GLU A 159 -30.59 -4.35 1.29
N ASP A 160 -31.64 -3.54 1.12
CA ASP A 160 -33.01 -3.92 1.52
C ASP A 160 -33.51 -5.14 0.72
N PRO A 161 -33.74 -6.31 1.36
CA PRO A 161 -34.10 -7.54 0.66
C PRO A 161 -35.61 -7.64 0.37
N LYS A 162 -36.43 -6.61 0.66
CA LYS A 162 -37.89 -6.65 0.49
C LYS A 162 -38.35 -7.12 -0.88
N GLU A 163 -37.67 -6.70 -1.94
CA GLU A 163 -38.01 -7.08 -3.32
C GLU A 163 -37.71 -8.56 -3.62
N LEU A 164 -36.89 -9.22 -2.80
CA LEU A 164 -36.59 -10.66 -2.89
C LEU A 164 -37.50 -11.51 -2.00
N LYS A 165 -38.30 -10.90 -1.10
CA LYS A 165 -39.17 -11.65 -0.18
C LYS A 165 -40.36 -12.24 -0.93
N GLY A 166 -40.49 -13.57 -0.88
CA GLY A 166 -41.61 -14.29 -1.49
C GLY A 166 -41.43 -14.63 -2.97
N ILE A 167 -40.24 -14.38 -3.54
CA ILE A 167 -39.86 -14.91 -4.85
C ILE A 167 -39.64 -16.42 -4.73
N GLU A 168 -39.99 -17.19 -5.77
CA GLU A 168 -39.71 -18.62 -5.83
C GLU A 168 -38.18 -18.88 -5.89
N ASP A 169 -37.70 -19.92 -5.19
CA ASP A 169 -36.26 -20.22 -5.09
C ASP A 169 -35.57 -20.31 -6.46
N SER A 170 -36.25 -20.82 -7.50
CA SER A 170 -35.73 -20.92 -8.86
C SER A 170 -35.53 -19.58 -9.57
N GLU A 171 -36.24 -18.52 -9.16
CA GLU A 171 -36.19 -17.19 -9.78
C GLU A 171 -35.41 -16.16 -8.96
N LEU A 172 -35.00 -16.52 -7.73
CA LEU A 172 -34.39 -15.62 -6.77
C LEU A 172 -33.08 -15.02 -7.29
N ILE A 173 -32.18 -15.86 -7.83
CA ILE A 173 -30.86 -15.43 -8.32
C ILE A 173 -30.98 -14.50 -9.53
N GLU A 174 -31.84 -14.87 -10.48
CA GLU A 174 -32.10 -14.06 -11.68
C GLU A 174 -32.69 -12.70 -11.32
N THR A 175 -33.65 -12.69 -10.39
CA THR A 175 -34.28 -11.44 -9.96
C THR A 175 -33.30 -10.55 -9.21
N ALA A 176 -32.48 -11.12 -8.32
CA ALA A 176 -31.43 -10.40 -7.63
C ALA A 176 -30.41 -9.78 -8.61
N TYR A 177 -29.99 -10.53 -9.62
CA TYR A 177 -29.06 -10.05 -10.64
C TYR A 177 -29.66 -8.87 -11.43
N ARG A 178 -30.91 -9.00 -11.88
CA ARG A 178 -31.64 -7.93 -12.58
C ARG A 178 -31.75 -6.65 -11.75
N LEU A 179 -32.09 -6.76 -10.47
CA LEU A 179 -32.20 -5.61 -9.55
C LEU A 179 -30.85 -4.93 -9.32
N ASN A 180 -29.75 -5.71 -9.28
CA ASN A 180 -28.40 -5.16 -9.19
C ASN A 180 -28.00 -4.44 -10.50
N ALA A 181 -28.25 -5.05 -11.65
CA ALA A 181 -27.90 -4.50 -12.96
C ALA A 181 -28.63 -3.17 -13.26
N GLN A 182 -29.91 -3.04 -12.86
CA GLN A 182 -30.68 -1.80 -13.02
C GLN A 182 -30.12 -0.61 -12.22
N SER A 183 -29.37 -0.87 -11.15
CA SER A 183 -28.77 0.19 -10.32
C SER A 183 -27.51 0.81 -10.91
N LEU A 184 -26.86 0.14 -11.88
CA LEU A 184 -25.63 0.60 -12.52
C LEU A 184 -25.84 1.89 -13.36
N GLU A 185 -27.08 2.34 -13.54
CA GLU A 185 -27.42 3.61 -14.19
C GLU A 185 -27.23 4.85 -13.28
N ASP A 186 -27.28 4.68 -11.94
CA ASP A 186 -27.01 5.72 -10.93
C ASP A 186 -25.68 5.45 -10.22
N ARG A 187 -24.62 6.14 -10.64
CA ARG A 187 -23.25 5.96 -10.11
C ARG A 187 -23.07 6.28 -8.61
N SER A 188 -24.12 6.76 -7.93
CA SER A 188 -24.09 7.10 -6.50
C SER A 188 -24.68 6.02 -5.58
N LYS A 189 -25.39 5.03 -6.14
CA LYS A 189 -26.08 3.97 -5.39
C LYS A 189 -25.91 2.64 -6.06
N GLU A 190 -25.59 1.61 -5.29
CA GLU A 190 -25.55 0.23 -5.76
C GLU A 190 -26.67 -0.54 -5.07
N ASN A 191 -27.57 -1.15 -5.84
CA ASN A 191 -28.64 -1.96 -5.28
C ASN A 191 -28.14 -3.40 -5.14
N VAL A 192 -27.99 -3.88 -3.90
CA VAL A 192 -27.48 -5.22 -3.58
C VAL A 192 -28.43 -5.93 -2.61
N PRO A 193 -29.70 -6.14 -2.98
CA PRO A 193 -30.71 -6.74 -2.09
C PRO A 193 -30.34 -8.17 -1.68
N LEU A 194 -29.58 -8.89 -2.51
CA LEU A 194 -29.06 -10.21 -2.18
C LEU A 194 -28.09 -10.18 -0.99
N VAL A 195 -27.26 -9.12 -0.85
CA VAL A 195 -26.36 -8.96 0.31
C VAL A 195 -27.16 -8.86 1.60
N GLY A 196 -28.23 -8.07 1.63
CA GLY A 196 -29.07 -8.00 2.82
C GLY A 196 -29.78 -9.31 3.12
N LEU A 197 -30.21 -10.04 2.08
CA LEU A 197 -30.80 -11.37 2.27
C LEU A 197 -29.78 -12.38 2.82
N ILE A 198 -28.53 -12.34 2.35
CA ILE A 198 -27.42 -13.14 2.89
C ILE A 198 -27.19 -12.81 4.38
N LYS A 199 -27.28 -11.53 4.75
CA LYS A 199 -27.15 -11.11 6.16
C LYS A 199 -28.32 -11.54 7.04
N GLU A 200 -29.54 -11.57 6.48
CA GLU A 200 -30.74 -12.05 7.17
C GLU A 200 -30.73 -13.58 7.34
N ASP A 201 -30.46 -14.35 6.27
CA ASP A 201 -30.48 -15.82 6.27
C ASP A 201 -29.42 -16.42 5.30
N PRO A 202 -28.17 -16.60 5.76
CA PRO A 202 -27.10 -17.10 4.89
C PRO A 202 -27.28 -18.57 4.50
N GLU A 203 -27.91 -19.40 5.34
CA GLU A 203 -28.10 -20.82 5.00
C GLU A 203 -29.14 -20.98 3.88
N TYR A 204 -30.26 -20.25 3.96
CA TYR A 204 -31.26 -20.24 2.89
C TYR A 204 -30.66 -19.83 1.55
N VAL A 205 -29.96 -18.68 1.49
CA VAL A 205 -29.40 -18.18 0.23
C VAL A 205 -28.39 -19.15 -0.36
N PHE A 206 -27.52 -19.75 0.46
CA PHE A 206 -26.57 -20.74 -0.03
C PHE A 206 -27.27 -22.00 -0.55
N ASN A 207 -28.32 -22.48 0.14
CA ASN A 207 -29.10 -23.63 -0.34
C ASN A 207 -29.72 -23.31 -1.71
N VAL A 208 -30.27 -22.12 -1.92
CA VAL A 208 -30.80 -21.68 -3.23
C VAL A 208 -29.71 -21.71 -4.31
N ILE A 209 -28.55 -21.08 -4.06
CA ILE A 209 -27.40 -21.07 -5.00
C ILE A 209 -26.96 -22.49 -5.37
N SER A 210 -26.95 -23.39 -4.38
CA SER A 210 -26.44 -24.76 -4.55
C SER A 210 -27.41 -25.74 -5.22
N SER A 211 -28.72 -25.48 -5.16
CA SER A 211 -29.77 -26.42 -5.57
C SER A 211 -30.48 -26.04 -6.87
N HIS A 212 -30.43 -24.77 -7.27
CA HIS A 212 -31.10 -24.26 -8.48
C HIS A 212 -30.07 -23.85 -9.53
N GLN A 213 -30.35 -24.12 -10.80
CA GLN A 213 -29.49 -23.70 -11.91
C GLN A 213 -29.87 -22.31 -12.40
N SER A 214 -28.91 -21.39 -12.42
CA SER A 214 -29.01 -20.07 -13.06
C SER A 214 -27.69 -19.75 -13.75
N GLU A 215 -27.75 -18.98 -14.85
CA GLU A 215 -26.58 -18.42 -15.53
C GLU A 215 -25.78 -17.45 -14.62
N HIS A 216 -26.39 -16.97 -13.53
CA HIS A 216 -25.80 -15.99 -12.60
C HIS A 216 -25.38 -16.60 -11.26
N ASN A 217 -25.34 -17.94 -11.14
CA ASN A 217 -24.93 -18.63 -9.92
C ASN A 217 -23.50 -18.25 -9.47
N ASP A 218 -22.55 -18.11 -10.40
CA ASP A 218 -21.17 -17.73 -10.05
C ASP A 218 -21.10 -16.31 -9.50
N TRP A 219 -21.87 -15.37 -10.06
CA TRP A 219 -21.99 -14.02 -9.52
C TRP A 219 -22.60 -14.04 -8.11
N ALA A 220 -23.68 -14.79 -7.91
CA ALA A 220 -24.34 -14.89 -6.61
C ALA A 220 -23.44 -15.53 -5.55
N LEU A 221 -22.70 -16.58 -5.92
CA LEU A 221 -21.74 -17.22 -5.03
C LEU A 221 -20.57 -16.30 -4.70
N GLU A 222 -20.05 -15.54 -5.67
CA GLU A 222 -19.04 -14.53 -5.39
C GLU A 222 -19.54 -13.50 -4.37
N LEU A 223 -20.75 -12.96 -4.58
CA LEU A 223 -21.36 -11.97 -3.69
C LEU A 223 -21.60 -12.55 -2.29
N TYR A 224 -22.06 -13.81 -2.22
CA TYR A 224 -22.20 -14.56 -0.99
C TYR A 224 -20.87 -14.64 -0.22
N LEU A 225 -19.83 -15.18 -0.85
CA LEU A 225 -18.54 -15.39 -0.18
C LEU A 225 -17.86 -14.08 0.20
N ARG A 226 -18.00 -13.03 -0.61
CA ARG A 226 -17.53 -11.68 -0.27
C ARG A 226 -18.26 -11.11 0.94
N THR A 227 -19.58 -11.30 1.03
CA THR A 227 -20.36 -10.85 2.19
C THR A 227 -19.87 -11.55 3.45
N VAL A 228 -19.67 -12.88 3.38
CA VAL A 228 -19.13 -13.66 4.51
C VAL A 228 -17.72 -13.21 4.91
N ASP A 229 -16.87 -12.85 3.93
CA ASP A 229 -15.50 -12.41 4.18
C ASP A 229 -15.43 -10.97 4.77
N PHE A 230 -16.21 -10.01 4.26
CA PHE A 230 -16.04 -8.59 4.58
C PHE A 230 -16.94 -8.02 5.68
N ASP A 231 -17.98 -8.74 6.12
CA ASP A 231 -18.91 -8.21 7.13
C ASP A 231 -18.32 -8.20 8.55
N ASP A 232 -19.03 -7.61 9.51
CA ASP A 232 -18.53 -7.41 10.88
C ASP A 232 -18.25 -8.71 11.66
N GLU A 233 -17.46 -8.60 12.74
CA GLU A 233 -17.09 -9.74 13.60
C GLU A 233 -18.33 -10.46 14.16
N GLY A 234 -19.47 -9.77 14.33
CA GLY A 234 -20.71 -10.35 14.83
C GLY A 234 -21.43 -11.24 13.81
N PHE A 235 -21.47 -10.85 12.54
CA PHE A 235 -22.00 -11.67 11.44
C PHE A 235 -21.10 -12.89 11.19
N GLN A 236 -19.79 -12.67 11.17
CA GLN A 236 -18.80 -13.73 11.04
C GLN A 236 -18.94 -14.77 12.16
N GLN A 237 -19.09 -14.31 13.41
CA GLN A 237 -19.25 -15.20 14.56
C GLN A 237 -20.60 -15.93 14.55
N LYS A 238 -21.68 -15.33 14.03
CA LYS A 238 -22.96 -16.04 13.81
C LYS A 238 -22.83 -17.19 12.82
N ILE A 239 -22.05 -17.02 11.75
CA ILE A 239 -21.76 -18.10 10.78
C ILE A 239 -20.88 -19.17 11.42
N ALA A 240 -19.85 -18.77 12.16
CA ALA A 240 -18.94 -19.70 12.84
C ALA A 240 -19.65 -20.52 13.92
N ASP A 241 -20.41 -19.89 14.83
CA ASP A 241 -20.97 -20.55 16.01
C ASP A 241 -22.22 -21.41 15.70
N LYS A 242 -22.91 -21.17 14.57
CA LYS A 242 -24.16 -21.87 14.22
C LYS A 242 -24.07 -22.77 12.99
N ASN A 243 -23.03 -22.67 12.17
CA ASN A 243 -23.09 -23.13 10.77
C ASN A 243 -21.80 -23.80 10.24
N TYR A 244 -21.08 -24.59 11.06
CA TYR A 244 -19.98 -25.46 10.59
C TYR A 244 -20.40 -26.37 9.42
N GLN A 245 -21.65 -26.86 9.46
CA GLN A 245 -22.25 -27.64 8.37
C GLN A 245 -22.37 -26.82 7.08
N LEU A 246 -22.69 -25.52 7.18
CA LEU A 246 -22.76 -24.62 6.03
C LEU A 246 -21.39 -24.40 5.41
N ILE A 247 -20.35 -24.19 6.22
CA ILE A 247 -18.98 -24.07 5.70
C ILE A 247 -18.55 -25.38 5.01
N ASN A 248 -18.90 -26.54 5.58
CA ASN A 248 -18.65 -27.82 4.91
C ASN A 248 -19.42 -27.97 3.60
N LYS A 249 -20.71 -27.59 3.56
CA LYS A 249 -21.51 -27.58 2.31
C LYS A 249 -20.89 -26.65 1.25
N ILE A 250 -20.39 -25.48 1.65
CA ILE A 250 -19.65 -24.55 0.78
C ILE A 250 -18.37 -25.22 0.24
N ASN A 251 -17.60 -25.90 1.10
CA ASN A 251 -16.39 -26.62 0.71
C ASN A 251 -16.69 -27.70 -0.35
N ASP A 252 -17.72 -28.53 -0.12
CA ASP A 252 -18.12 -29.60 -1.03
C ASP A 252 -18.66 -29.03 -2.36
N PHE A 253 -19.49 -27.99 -2.31
CA PHE A 253 -20.00 -27.33 -3.50
C PHE A 253 -18.89 -26.75 -4.38
N ILE A 254 -17.90 -26.08 -3.78
CA ILE A 254 -16.78 -25.50 -4.52
C ILE A 254 -15.93 -26.60 -5.16
N TYR A 255 -15.73 -27.73 -4.47
CA TYR A 255 -15.02 -28.88 -5.03
C TYR A 255 -15.72 -29.46 -6.26
N ASP A 256 -17.02 -29.75 -6.13
CA ASP A 256 -17.75 -30.41 -7.20
C ASP A 256 -17.91 -29.52 -8.45
N ASN A 257 -17.99 -28.20 -8.28
CA ASN A 257 -18.29 -27.27 -9.38
C ASN A 257 -17.07 -26.55 -9.98
N TYR A 258 -15.99 -26.33 -9.22
CA TYR A 258 -14.79 -25.62 -9.73
C TYR A 258 -13.53 -26.48 -9.81
N ILE A 259 -13.55 -27.73 -9.31
CA ILE A 259 -12.40 -28.65 -9.35
C ILE A 259 -12.68 -29.89 -10.21
N VAL A 260 -13.87 -30.48 -10.04
CA VAL A 260 -14.29 -31.71 -10.74
C VAL A 260 -14.91 -31.40 -12.09
N LYS A 261 -15.72 -30.34 -12.18
CA LYS A 261 -16.37 -29.92 -13.43
C LYS A 261 -15.65 -28.73 -14.09
N ASP A 262 -15.03 -29.06 -15.22
CA ASP A 262 -14.87 -28.22 -16.41
C ASP A 262 -13.62 -27.32 -16.58
N GLU A 263 -12.92 -27.58 -17.69
CA GLU A 263 -11.91 -26.71 -18.31
C GLU A 263 -12.57 -25.51 -19.04
N GLN A 264 -13.91 -25.49 -19.17
CA GLN A 264 -14.67 -24.48 -19.93
C GLN A 264 -15.30 -23.34 -19.11
N ASN A 265 -15.27 -23.38 -17.76
CA ASN A 265 -15.91 -22.39 -16.87
C ASN A 265 -14.94 -21.36 -16.26
N ILE A 266 -13.85 -21.02 -16.95
CA ILE A 266 -12.96 -19.93 -16.52
C ILE A 266 -13.64 -18.58 -16.82
N ASN A 267 -14.48 -18.10 -15.90
CA ASN A 267 -15.01 -16.75 -15.92
C ASN A 267 -14.34 -15.86 -14.85
N ILE A 268 -14.65 -14.57 -14.85
CA ILE A 268 -14.08 -13.61 -13.91
C ILE A 268 -14.42 -13.93 -12.45
N HIS A 269 -15.58 -14.55 -12.21
CA HIS A 269 -16.09 -14.87 -10.88
C HIS A 269 -15.31 -16.04 -10.24
N ALA A 270 -14.93 -17.07 -11.01
CA ALA A 270 -14.20 -18.23 -10.50
C ALA A 270 -12.95 -17.85 -9.68
N LYS A 271 -12.19 -16.85 -10.13
CA LYS A 271 -11.00 -16.36 -9.41
C LYS A 271 -11.34 -15.73 -8.06
N LEU A 272 -12.41 -14.94 -8.04
CA LEU A 272 -12.88 -14.20 -6.86
C LEU A 272 -13.53 -15.14 -5.84
N ILE A 273 -14.21 -16.19 -6.32
CA ILE A 273 -14.75 -17.29 -5.53
C ILE A 273 -13.61 -18.03 -4.83
N ILE A 274 -12.59 -18.49 -5.58
CA ILE A 274 -11.44 -19.20 -4.98
C ILE A 274 -10.68 -18.32 -3.99
N GLY A 275 -10.45 -17.03 -4.31
CA GLY A 275 -9.81 -16.09 -3.39
C GLY A 275 -10.60 -15.89 -2.10
N SER A 276 -11.91 -15.72 -2.19
CA SER A 276 -12.79 -15.54 -1.02
C SER A 276 -12.90 -16.82 -0.20
N PHE A 277 -12.94 -17.97 -0.87
CA PHE A 277 -12.92 -19.27 -0.23
C PHE A 277 -11.67 -19.50 0.62
N ILE A 278 -10.49 -19.11 0.13
CA ILE A 278 -9.24 -19.18 0.89
C ILE A 278 -9.30 -18.27 2.11
N ARG A 279 -9.85 -17.06 1.98
CA ARG A 279 -9.97 -16.11 3.11
C ARG A 279 -10.95 -16.58 4.17
N ILE A 280 -12.06 -17.21 3.76
CA ILE A 280 -12.99 -17.90 4.67
C ILE A 280 -12.24 -19.01 5.41
N ASN A 281 -11.48 -19.85 4.70
CA ASN A 281 -10.66 -20.89 5.34
C ASN A 281 -9.55 -20.30 6.24
N GLU A 282 -9.02 -19.11 5.97
CA GLU A 282 -8.08 -18.41 6.85
C GLU A 282 -8.73 -17.90 8.13
N LYS A 283 -9.99 -17.46 8.06
CA LYS A 283 -10.72 -16.91 9.21
C LYS A 283 -11.37 -17.98 10.08
N PHE A 284 -12.02 -18.96 9.45
CA PHE A 284 -12.89 -19.94 10.08
C PHE A 284 -12.33 -21.37 10.08
N GLY A 285 -11.09 -21.57 9.64
CA GLY A 285 -10.58 -22.95 9.52
C GLY A 285 -10.40 -23.65 10.87
N LYS A 286 -10.13 -22.92 11.97
CA LYS A 286 -9.91 -23.51 13.32
C LYS A 286 -11.19 -24.10 13.89
N GLU A 287 -12.33 -23.63 13.39
CA GLU A 287 -13.65 -24.13 13.68
C GLU A 287 -13.92 -25.46 12.94
N LEU A 288 -13.34 -25.67 11.76
CA LEU A 288 -13.62 -26.86 10.97
C LEU A 288 -13.05 -28.14 11.59
N ASP A 289 -13.75 -29.25 11.33
CA ASP A 289 -13.18 -30.58 11.52
C ASP A 289 -11.87 -30.70 10.72
N SER A 290 -10.89 -31.39 11.30
CA SER A 290 -9.56 -31.46 10.71
C SER A 290 -9.56 -32.04 9.32
N ASP A 291 -10.33 -33.11 9.07
CA ASP A 291 -10.34 -33.74 7.76
C ASP A 291 -11.00 -32.84 6.71
N ILE A 292 -12.05 -32.11 7.10
CA ILE A 292 -12.72 -31.13 6.25
C ILE A 292 -11.76 -29.99 5.88
N PHE A 293 -11.02 -29.45 6.84
CA PHE A 293 -10.05 -28.39 6.58
C PHE A 293 -8.95 -28.85 5.62
N HIS A 294 -8.33 -30.01 5.88
CA HIS A 294 -7.26 -30.52 5.02
C HIS A 294 -7.76 -30.86 3.61
N LYS A 295 -8.98 -31.41 3.49
CA LYS A 295 -9.63 -31.62 2.19
C LYS A 295 -9.77 -30.27 1.46
N SER A 296 -10.22 -29.23 2.15
CA SER A 296 -10.39 -27.89 1.57
C SER A 296 -9.08 -27.28 1.08
N ILE A 297 -8.00 -27.40 1.85
CA ILE A 297 -6.66 -26.95 1.42
C ILE A 297 -6.16 -27.74 0.22
N LYS A 298 -6.31 -29.07 0.24
CA LYS A 298 -5.93 -29.94 -0.88
C LYS A 298 -6.70 -29.58 -2.15
N ASN A 299 -7.99 -29.31 -2.02
CA ASN A 299 -8.85 -28.88 -3.11
C ASN A 299 -8.32 -27.58 -3.74
N VAL A 300 -8.00 -26.57 -2.94
CA VAL A 300 -7.39 -25.32 -3.44
C VAL A 300 -6.04 -25.57 -4.11
N ILE A 301 -5.22 -26.47 -3.57
CA ILE A 301 -3.94 -26.84 -4.18
C ILE A 301 -4.17 -27.45 -5.57
N ASP A 302 -5.14 -28.33 -5.70
CA ASP A 302 -5.47 -28.98 -6.97
C ASP A 302 -6.04 -27.99 -8.00
N VAL A 303 -6.79 -26.95 -7.56
CA VAL A 303 -7.17 -25.81 -8.41
C VAL A 303 -5.93 -25.12 -8.96
N TYR A 304 -5.01 -24.67 -8.11
CA TYR A 304 -3.84 -23.90 -8.58
C TYR A 304 -2.84 -24.73 -9.40
N LYS A 305 -2.81 -26.05 -9.21
CA LYS A 305 -2.04 -26.95 -10.07
C LYS A 305 -2.63 -27.01 -11.49
N LYS A 306 -3.95 -27.00 -11.63
CA LYS A 306 -4.65 -27.00 -12.92
C LYS A 306 -4.70 -25.60 -13.54
N HIS A 307 -4.95 -24.57 -12.73
CA HIS A 307 -5.24 -23.19 -13.12
C HIS A 307 -4.34 -22.17 -12.39
N PRO A 308 -3.02 -22.15 -12.66
CA PRO A 308 -2.11 -21.21 -12.03
C PRO A 308 -2.45 -19.73 -12.31
N GLU A 309 -3.17 -19.45 -13.40
CA GLU A 309 -3.66 -18.13 -13.83
C GLU A 309 -4.75 -17.50 -12.94
N PHE A 310 -5.26 -18.25 -11.96
CA PHE A 310 -6.25 -17.73 -11.00
C PHE A 310 -5.64 -16.80 -9.94
N ASN A 311 -4.32 -16.72 -9.86
CA ASN A 311 -3.66 -15.74 -9.00
C ASN A 311 -3.53 -14.38 -9.71
N GLU A 312 -4.27 -13.38 -9.23
CA GLU A 312 -4.47 -12.09 -9.91
C GLU A 312 -3.22 -11.21 -10.10
N LYS A 313 -2.16 -11.42 -9.30
CA LYS A 313 -1.06 -10.46 -9.27
C LYS A 313 0.11 -10.98 -10.07
N ILE A 314 0.24 -10.44 -11.30
CA ILE A 314 1.45 -10.57 -12.10
C ILE A 314 2.62 -10.05 -11.26
N ALA A 315 3.66 -10.88 -11.12
CA ALA A 315 4.90 -10.48 -10.48
C ALA A 315 5.39 -9.18 -11.10
N SER A 316 5.37 -8.10 -10.32
CA SER A 316 6.00 -6.87 -10.77
C SER A 316 7.51 -7.10 -10.80
N ASN A 317 8.15 -6.77 -11.92
CA ASN A 317 9.61 -6.69 -11.98
C ASN A 317 10.19 -5.64 -11.00
N ASN A 318 9.32 -4.78 -10.42
CA ASN A 318 9.66 -3.90 -9.31
C ASN A 318 9.56 -4.67 -7.98
N ARG A 319 10.73 -5.04 -7.44
CA ARG A 319 10.87 -5.93 -6.27
C ARG A 319 10.38 -5.35 -4.93
N VAL A 320 10.22 -4.04 -4.78
CA VAL A 320 9.52 -3.43 -3.62
C VAL A 320 8.00 -3.66 -3.73
N LYS A 321 7.46 -3.66 -4.95
CA LYS A 321 6.08 -4.09 -5.19
C LYS A 321 5.90 -5.59 -4.94
N PHE A 322 6.96 -6.42 -5.02
CA PHE A 322 6.85 -7.85 -4.77
C PHE A 322 6.35 -8.16 -3.36
N ALA A 323 6.97 -7.63 -2.29
CA ALA A 323 6.54 -7.93 -0.92
C ALA A 323 5.07 -7.52 -0.68
N LEU A 324 4.66 -6.36 -1.20
CA LEU A 324 3.28 -5.89 -1.16
C LEU A 324 2.33 -6.79 -1.96
N ILE A 325 2.74 -7.24 -3.15
CA ILE A 325 1.96 -8.15 -3.99
C ILE A 325 1.83 -9.52 -3.31
N ALA A 326 2.95 -10.07 -2.83
CA ALA A 326 3.04 -11.37 -2.19
C ALA A 326 2.19 -11.42 -0.92
N GLY A 327 2.34 -10.43 -0.03
CA GLY A 327 1.56 -10.33 1.21
C GLY A 327 0.06 -10.15 1.00
N ASN A 328 -0.39 -9.77 -0.20
CA ASN A 328 -1.81 -9.66 -0.58
C ASN A 328 -2.20 -10.68 -1.66
N SER A 329 -1.45 -11.77 -1.81
CA SER A 329 -1.75 -12.83 -2.78
C SER A 329 -2.61 -13.91 -2.16
N ASN A 330 -3.41 -14.60 -2.97
CA ASN A 330 -4.19 -15.75 -2.51
C ASN A 330 -3.30 -16.86 -1.95
N ILE A 331 -2.07 -17.00 -2.45
CA ILE A 331 -1.09 -17.97 -1.95
C ILE A 331 -0.64 -17.63 -0.52
N TYR A 332 -0.45 -16.35 -0.21
CA TYR A 332 -0.12 -15.93 1.16
C TYR A 332 -1.27 -16.21 2.13
N HIS A 333 -2.52 -15.94 1.72
CA HIS A 333 -3.70 -16.29 2.51
C HIS A 333 -3.87 -17.80 2.67
N LEU A 334 -3.55 -18.60 1.65
CA LEU A 334 -3.57 -20.07 1.71
C LEU A 334 -2.52 -20.62 2.68
N VAL A 335 -1.32 -20.05 2.69
CA VAL A 335 -0.30 -20.44 3.68
C VAL A 335 -0.72 -19.99 5.07
N ASN A 336 -1.29 -18.79 5.22
CA ASN A 336 -1.79 -18.33 6.52
C ASN A 336 -2.97 -19.17 7.02
N SER A 337 -3.87 -19.63 6.17
CA SER A 337 -4.95 -20.53 6.60
C SER A 337 -4.35 -21.82 7.15
N LEU A 338 -3.41 -22.43 6.43
CA LEU A 338 -2.69 -23.62 6.89
C LEU A 338 -1.97 -23.39 8.23
N ILE A 339 -1.41 -22.20 8.47
CA ILE A 339 -0.71 -21.86 9.73
C ILE A 339 -1.69 -21.58 10.88
N ARG A 340 -2.76 -20.83 10.64
CA ARG A 340 -3.72 -20.37 11.66
C ARG A 340 -4.64 -21.49 12.14
N ASN A 341 -5.06 -22.36 11.24
CA ASN A 341 -6.25 -23.21 11.42
C ASN A 341 -5.89 -24.69 11.51
N SER A 342 -4.80 -24.95 12.19
CA SER A 342 -4.16 -26.23 12.22
C SER A 342 -4.79 -27.11 13.32
N SER A 343 -5.96 -27.65 13.04
CA SER A 343 -6.64 -28.70 13.82
C SER A 343 -5.76 -29.94 14.10
N GLU A 344 -4.74 -30.20 13.27
CA GLU A 344 -3.71 -31.23 13.48
C GLU A 344 -2.41 -30.72 14.13
N VAL A 345 -2.36 -29.43 14.48
CA VAL A 345 -1.28 -28.85 15.28
C VAL A 345 -1.58 -29.07 16.76
N VAL A 346 -1.27 -30.27 17.24
CA VAL A 346 -1.34 -30.57 18.67
C VAL A 346 -0.19 -29.84 19.37
N ASN A 347 -0.51 -29.00 20.36
CA ASN A 347 0.47 -28.22 21.11
C ASN A 347 1.43 -27.36 20.26
N ARG A 348 0.94 -26.79 19.14
CA ARG A 348 1.73 -25.92 18.23
C ARG A 348 2.73 -26.65 17.31
N VAL A 349 2.70 -27.98 17.23
CA VAL A 349 3.55 -28.81 16.35
C VAL A 349 2.83 -29.23 15.05
N PRO A 350 3.32 -28.90 13.85
CA PRO A 350 2.73 -29.39 12.58
C PRO A 350 2.72 -30.92 12.44
N SER A 351 1.65 -31.49 11.88
CA SER A 351 1.57 -32.93 11.57
C SER A 351 2.26 -33.29 10.26
N THR A 352 2.44 -34.59 9.96
CA THR A 352 2.95 -35.05 8.66
C THR A 352 2.06 -34.60 7.51
N LYS A 353 0.73 -34.72 7.65
CA LYS A 353 -0.25 -34.30 6.64
C LYS A 353 -0.18 -32.80 6.37
N TRP A 354 0.05 -32.00 7.41
CA TRP A 354 0.30 -30.56 7.28
C TRP A 354 1.56 -30.29 6.44
N LEU A 355 2.66 -31.00 6.72
CA LEU A 355 3.93 -30.84 6.00
C LEU A 355 3.82 -31.23 4.53
N GLU A 356 3.04 -32.26 4.20
CA GLU A 356 2.75 -32.67 2.82
C GLU A 356 2.00 -31.57 2.04
N LEU A 357 1.00 -30.93 2.67
CA LEU A 357 0.30 -29.80 2.06
C LEU A 357 1.22 -28.59 1.87
N ALA A 358 2.05 -28.28 2.89
CA ALA A 358 3.02 -27.19 2.81
C ALA A 358 4.04 -27.42 1.69
N GLU A 359 4.53 -28.65 1.53
CA GLU A 359 5.42 -29.04 0.44
C GLU A 359 4.74 -28.89 -0.93
N ALA A 360 3.48 -29.32 -1.06
CA ALA A 360 2.73 -29.16 -2.29
C ALA A 360 2.55 -27.69 -2.70
N ILE A 361 2.28 -26.80 -1.73
CA ILE A 361 2.17 -25.35 -1.97
C ILE A 361 3.53 -24.75 -2.36
N LEU A 362 4.61 -25.14 -1.68
CA LEU A 362 5.96 -24.69 -2.00
C LEU A 362 6.44 -25.11 -3.40
N ASN A 363 5.87 -26.18 -3.95
CA ASN A 363 6.23 -26.75 -5.26
C ASN A 363 5.33 -26.26 -6.42
N PHE A 364 4.51 -25.24 -6.22
CA PHE A 364 3.77 -24.62 -7.33
C PHE A 364 4.71 -24.04 -8.41
N GLN A 365 4.19 -23.88 -9.63
CA GLN A 365 4.92 -23.16 -10.68
C GLN A 365 5.07 -21.67 -10.33
N LYS A 366 6.10 -21.03 -10.87
CA LYS A 366 6.30 -19.59 -10.69
C LYS A 366 5.14 -18.80 -11.33
N PRO A 367 4.71 -17.66 -10.73
CA PRO A 367 5.28 -17.01 -9.55
C PRO A 367 4.70 -17.52 -8.20
N LEU A 368 3.80 -18.50 -8.20
CA LEU A 368 3.10 -18.96 -7.00
C LEU A 368 4.06 -19.55 -5.94
N SER A 369 5.08 -20.30 -6.36
CA SER A 369 6.10 -20.80 -5.45
C SER A 369 6.92 -19.70 -4.79
N ASP A 370 7.13 -18.56 -5.46
CA ASP A 370 7.80 -17.41 -4.85
C ASP A 370 6.90 -16.79 -3.76
N TYR A 371 5.60 -16.66 -4.00
CA TYR A 371 4.65 -16.19 -2.96
C TYR A 371 4.54 -17.15 -1.78
N ALA A 372 4.52 -18.47 -2.04
CA ALA A 372 4.57 -19.48 -1.00
C ALA A 372 5.85 -19.40 -0.18
N THR A 373 7.00 -19.25 -0.84
CA THR A 373 8.31 -19.09 -0.19
C THR A 373 8.31 -17.86 0.71
N PHE A 374 7.83 -16.72 0.22
CA PHE A 374 7.68 -15.50 1.00
C PHE A 374 6.84 -15.73 2.28
N ALA A 375 5.68 -16.38 2.15
CA ALA A 375 4.79 -16.63 3.27
C ALA A 375 5.41 -17.57 4.32
N PHE A 376 5.96 -18.71 3.91
CA PHE A 376 6.58 -19.68 4.83
C PHE A 376 7.86 -19.15 5.47
N SER A 377 8.69 -18.38 4.74
CA SER A 377 9.91 -17.79 5.30
C SER A 377 9.63 -16.78 6.41
N GLY A 378 8.49 -16.06 6.37
CA GLY A 378 8.05 -15.22 7.49
C GLY A 378 7.72 -15.99 8.77
N ARG A 379 7.63 -17.32 8.69
CA ARG A 379 7.28 -18.23 9.81
C ARG A 379 8.38 -19.25 10.09
N ILE A 380 9.56 -19.08 9.48
CA ILE A 380 10.66 -20.03 9.54
C ILE A 380 11.15 -20.32 10.96
N CYS A 381 11.16 -19.33 11.87
CA CYS A 381 11.63 -19.55 13.24
C CYS A 381 10.72 -20.54 14.00
N TRP A 382 9.40 -20.45 13.80
CA TRP A 382 8.44 -21.37 14.38
C TRP A 382 8.53 -22.75 13.71
N LEU A 383 8.61 -22.80 12.38
CA LEU A 383 8.77 -24.06 11.64
C LEU A 383 10.05 -24.79 12.03
N TYR A 384 11.19 -24.10 12.12
CA TYR A 384 12.48 -24.70 12.45
C TYR A 384 12.53 -25.20 13.88
N TYR A 385 11.79 -24.56 14.80
CA TYR A 385 11.68 -25.04 16.18
C TYR A 385 11.00 -26.41 16.26
N HIS A 386 10.02 -26.68 15.41
CA HIS A 386 9.26 -27.93 15.43
C HIS A 386 9.78 -28.99 14.44
N HIS A 387 10.20 -28.59 13.24
CA HIS A 387 10.59 -29.47 12.12
C HIS A 387 11.86 -28.96 11.41
N PRO A 388 13.03 -28.98 12.07
CA PRO A 388 14.28 -28.45 11.51
C PRO A 388 14.68 -29.13 10.21
N GLU A 389 14.57 -30.47 10.11
CA GLU A 389 14.94 -31.23 8.91
C GLU A 389 14.08 -30.85 7.69
N TRP A 390 12.77 -30.66 7.91
CA TRP A 390 11.86 -30.21 6.84
C TRP A 390 12.23 -28.80 6.37
N VAL A 391 12.51 -27.88 7.31
CA VAL A 391 12.90 -26.51 6.98
C VAL A 391 14.24 -26.48 6.22
N GLU A 392 15.21 -27.29 6.64
CA GLU A 392 16.51 -27.43 5.97
C GLU A 392 16.34 -27.88 4.52
N LYS A 393 15.53 -28.91 4.29
CA LYS A 393 15.25 -29.46 2.97
C LYS A 393 14.48 -28.49 2.07
N HIS A 394 13.41 -27.87 2.56
CA HIS A 394 12.41 -27.19 1.72
C HIS A 394 12.52 -25.66 1.69
N LEU A 395 13.03 -25.03 2.75
CA LEU A 395 13.11 -23.56 2.85
C LEU A 395 14.55 -23.03 2.84
N LEU A 396 15.46 -23.62 3.63
CA LEU A 396 16.85 -23.11 3.70
C LEU A 396 17.60 -23.33 2.39
N SER A 397 17.29 -24.38 1.63
CA SER A 397 17.76 -24.56 0.25
C SER A 397 17.42 -23.36 -0.66
N ARG A 398 16.32 -22.64 -0.38
CA ARG A 398 15.89 -21.44 -1.13
C ARG A 398 16.56 -20.14 -0.66
N SER A 399 17.31 -20.18 0.46
CA SER A 399 17.99 -19.00 1.04
C SER A 399 19.36 -18.68 0.41
N MET A 400 19.89 -19.62 -0.39
CA MET A 400 21.20 -19.51 -1.04
C MET A 400 21.19 -18.42 -2.11
N ILE A 401 22.00 -17.37 -1.94
CA ILE A 401 22.04 -16.17 -2.81
C ILE A 401 22.72 -16.52 -4.12
N GLU A 402 21.94 -17.17 -4.99
CA GLU A 402 22.15 -17.30 -6.42
C GLU A 402 21.23 -16.29 -7.12
N ASN A 403 21.53 -15.90 -8.37
CA ASN A 403 20.86 -14.83 -9.14
C ASN A 403 19.39 -15.17 -9.52
N GLY A 404 18.54 -15.54 -8.57
CA GLY A 404 17.15 -15.95 -8.78
C GLY A 404 16.16 -15.24 -7.86
N ASP A 405 14.95 -15.01 -8.36
CA ASP A 405 13.88 -14.29 -7.63
C ASP A 405 13.36 -15.05 -6.39
N ILE A 406 13.51 -16.39 -6.34
CA ILE A 406 13.04 -17.23 -5.23
C ILE A 406 13.77 -16.92 -3.92
N ASN A 407 15.04 -16.52 -4.00
CA ASN A 407 15.78 -16.17 -2.79
C ASN A 407 15.37 -14.78 -2.26
N ASN A 408 15.06 -13.84 -3.16
CA ASN A 408 14.45 -12.59 -2.74
C ASN A 408 13.12 -12.85 -2.04
N ALA A 409 12.31 -13.79 -2.53
CA ALA A 409 11.09 -14.19 -1.84
C ALA A 409 11.37 -14.74 -0.44
N PHE A 410 12.38 -15.60 -0.28
CA PHE A 410 12.81 -16.11 1.03
C PHE A 410 13.18 -14.97 1.99
N TRP A 411 14.11 -14.09 1.59
CA TRP A 411 14.62 -13.04 2.47
C TRP A 411 13.59 -11.94 2.76
N LEU A 412 12.83 -11.51 1.74
CA LEU A 412 11.74 -10.56 1.95
C LEU A 412 10.69 -11.15 2.88
N GLY A 413 10.38 -12.45 2.76
CA GLY A 413 9.47 -13.16 3.66
C GLY A 413 9.98 -13.17 5.10
N PHE A 414 11.24 -13.59 5.29
CA PHE A 414 11.91 -13.61 6.59
C PHE A 414 11.93 -12.23 7.26
N LEU A 415 12.16 -11.16 6.48
CA LEU A 415 12.24 -9.79 6.97
C LEU A 415 10.87 -9.11 7.14
N HIS A 416 9.82 -9.62 6.50
CA HIS A 416 8.45 -9.10 6.61
C HIS A 416 7.80 -9.41 7.98
N LEU A 417 8.07 -10.59 8.54
CA LEU A 417 7.60 -11.01 9.88
C LEU A 417 8.80 -11.40 10.77
N PRO A 418 9.67 -10.45 11.10
CA PRO A 418 10.98 -10.75 11.66
C PRO A 418 10.84 -11.34 13.08
N GLN A 419 11.44 -12.50 13.26
CA GLN A 419 11.67 -13.13 14.56
C GLN A 419 13.17 -13.35 14.73
N VAL A 420 13.64 -13.35 15.98
CA VAL A 420 15.04 -13.63 16.28
C VAL A 420 15.27 -15.13 16.12
N PRO A 421 16.08 -15.58 15.15
CA PRO A 421 16.34 -17.01 14.98
C PRO A 421 17.08 -17.56 16.20
N ASN A 422 16.82 -18.82 16.55
CA ASN A 422 17.65 -19.51 17.53
C ASN A 422 19.08 -19.71 16.96
N LYS A 423 20.02 -20.08 17.83
CA LYS A 423 21.44 -20.20 17.45
C LYS A 423 21.66 -21.14 16.25
N LYS A 424 21.00 -22.30 16.22
CA LYS A 424 21.15 -23.29 15.12
C LYS A 424 20.61 -22.75 13.80
N LEU A 425 19.42 -22.15 13.80
CA LEU A 425 18.86 -21.54 12.59
C LEU A 425 19.73 -20.39 12.10
N TYR A 426 20.23 -19.56 13.03
CA TYR A 426 21.15 -18.48 12.70
C TYR A 426 22.41 -18.99 12.00
N GLU A 427 23.03 -20.07 12.49
CA GLU A 427 24.21 -20.66 11.88
C GLU A 427 23.99 -21.04 10.40
N HIS A 428 22.78 -21.50 10.04
CA HIS A 428 22.41 -21.81 8.66
C HIS A 428 22.23 -20.57 7.80
N ILE A 429 21.55 -19.54 8.31
CA ILE A 429 21.18 -18.35 7.51
C ILE A 429 22.21 -17.21 7.59
N LYS A 430 23.22 -17.33 8.46
CA LYS A 430 24.21 -16.28 8.77
C LYS A 430 24.86 -15.72 7.51
N SER A 431 25.37 -16.59 6.64
CA SER A 431 26.06 -16.18 5.42
C SER A 431 25.16 -15.31 4.53
N GLY A 432 23.94 -15.75 4.29
CA GLY A 432 22.98 -15.00 3.49
C GLY A 432 22.54 -13.70 4.16
N LEU A 433 22.29 -13.69 5.48
CA LEU A 433 21.90 -12.49 6.22
C LEU A 433 22.99 -11.40 6.16
N LEU A 434 24.27 -11.80 6.19
CA LEU A 434 25.40 -10.88 6.01
C LEU A 434 25.49 -10.31 4.59
N LEU A 435 25.09 -11.08 3.57
CA LEU A 435 25.06 -10.62 2.19
C LEU A 435 23.96 -9.57 1.97
N LEU A 436 22.84 -9.64 2.71
CA LEU A 436 21.74 -8.64 2.63
C LEU A 436 22.11 -7.22 3.07
N VAL A 437 23.28 -7.03 3.68
CA VAL A 437 23.75 -5.73 4.17
C VAL A 437 24.99 -5.22 3.41
N ARG A 438 25.53 -6.05 2.51
CA ARG A 438 26.63 -5.71 1.60
C ARG A 438 26.12 -5.04 0.34
N LYS A 439 26.30 -3.72 0.25
CA LYS A 439 25.79 -2.87 -0.84
C LYS A 439 26.42 -3.20 -2.19
N ASP A 440 27.68 -3.64 -2.20
CA ASP A 440 28.45 -4.09 -3.36
C ASP A 440 27.92 -5.41 -3.96
N LEU A 441 27.25 -6.23 -3.16
CA LEU A 441 26.69 -7.52 -3.56
C LEU A 441 25.17 -7.45 -3.81
N GLN A 442 24.56 -6.30 -3.57
CA GLN A 442 23.12 -6.09 -3.77
C GLN A 442 22.84 -5.41 -5.10
N TYR A 443 22.18 -6.13 -6.01
CA TYR A 443 21.56 -5.51 -7.17
C TYR A 443 20.40 -4.59 -6.73
N ASN A 444 20.48 -3.29 -7.01
CA ASN A 444 19.46 -2.27 -6.74
C ASN A 444 19.13 -1.97 -5.26
N ASN A 445 19.98 -2.38 -4.30
CA ASN A 445 19.87 -2.06 -2.87
C ASN A 445 18.48 -2.35 -2.22
N ILE A 446 17.80 -3.41 -2.66
CA ILE A 446 16.41 -3.70 -2.28
C ILE A 446 16.20 -3.92 -0.78
N TYR A 447 17.26 -4.27 -0.03
CA TYR A 447 17.17 -4.55 1.41
C TYR A 447 17.38 -3.32 2.29
N GLU A 448 17.66 -2.15 1.69
CA GLU A 448 17.90 -0.90 2.43
C GLU A 448 16.71 -0.54 3.35
N GLU A 449 15.47 -0.76 2.89
CA GLU A 449 14.27 -0.52 3.68
C GLU A 449 14.19 -1.44 4.92
N TYR A 450 14.82 -2.61 4.88
CA TYR A 450 14.86 -3.60 5.96
C TYR A 450 16.08 -3.47 6.87
N TYR A 451 16.98 -2.50 6.67
CA TYR A 451 18.17 -2.36 7.51
C TYR A 451 17.85 -2.20 9.00
N LYS A 452 16.75 -1.50 9.36
CA LYS A 452 16.30 -1.45 10.75
C LYS A 452 15.98 -2.85 11.30
N THR A 453 15.26 -3.64 10.51
CA THR A 453 14.87 -5.00 10.87
C THR A 453 16.10 -5.89 11.04
N ILE A 454 17.02 -5.86 10.08
CA ILE A 454 18.26 -6.65 10.11
C ILE A 454 19.14 -6.22 11.30
N SER A 455 19.32 -4.92 11.55
CA SER A 455 20.05 -4.41 12.73
C SER A 455 19.40 -4.86 14.04
N SER A 456 18.07 -4.88 14.10
CA SER A 456 17.32 -5.35 15.27
C SER A 456 17.56 -6.83 15.53
N ILE A 457 17.58 -7.67 14.48
CA ILE A 457 17.90 -9.10 14.58
C ILE A 457 19.31 -9.29 15.14
N PHE A 458 20.33 -8.66 14.55
CA PHE A 458 21.71 -8.78 15.02
C PHE A 458 21.90 -8.27 16.46
N PHE A 459 21.29 -7.14 16.80
CA PHE A 459 21.32 -6.62 18.16
C PHE A 459 20.73 -7.61 19.16
N LEU A 460 19.58 -8.22 18.85
CA LEU A 460 18.93 -9.19 19.73
C LEU A 460 19.69 -10.53 19.80
N LEU A 461 20.29 -10.99 18.70
CA LEU A 461 21.17 -12.16 18.70
C LEU A 461 22.37 -11.97 19.63
N TRP A 462 23.02 -10.80 19.54
CA TRP A 462 24.14 -10.46 20.41
C TRP A 462 23.69 -10.32 21.87
N LYS A 463 22.62 -9.58 22.12
CA LYS A 463 22.05 -9.37 23.46
C LYS A 463 21.71 -10.71 24.13
N ASN A 464 21.15 -11.65 23.38
CA ASN A 464 20.82 -13.00 23.86
C ASN A 464 22.02 -13.96 23.91
N LYS A 465 23.25 -13.46 23.64
CA LYS A 465 24.51 -14.21 23.64
C LYS A 465 24.57 -15.35 22.62
N TYR A 466 23.79 -15.26 21.54
CA TYR A 466 23.84 -16.22 20.44
C TYR A 466 25.03 -15.97 19.50
N ILE A 467 25.51 -14.72 19.43
CA ILE A 467 26.74 -14.35 18.72
C ILE A 467 27.71 -13.62 19.66
N PRO A 468 29.03 -13.81 19.47
CA PRO A 468 30.05 -13.14 20.30
C PRO A 468 30.25 -11.67 19.91
N ASP A 469 30.86 -10.90 20.82
CA ASP A 469 31.17 -9.48 20.61
C ASP A 469 31.99 -9.23 19.32
N GLN A 470 32.96 -10.10 19.03
CA GLN A 470 33.79 -9.99 17.83
C GLN A 470 32.97 -10.11 16.55
N GLU A 471 31.92 -10.93 16.55
CA GLU A 471 31.07 -11.16 15.38
C GLU A 471 30.19 -9.94 15.08
N ILE A 472 29.50 -9.40 16.09
CA ILE A 472 28.69 -8.18 15.89
C ILE A 472 29.56 -6.97 15.55
N ARG A 473 30.77 -6.86 16.12
CA ARG A 473 31.75 -5.85 15.70
C ARG A 473 32.06 -6.02 14.22
N GLY A 474 32.44 -7.23 13.78
CA GLY A 474 32.73 -7.52 12.38
C GLY A 474 31.58 -7.16 11.43
N ILE A 475 30.33 -7.40 11.85
CA ILE A 475 29.13 -6.99 11.11
C ILE A 475 29.05 -5.48 10.96
N ILE A 476 29.26 -4.72 12.03
CA ILE A 476 29.19 -3.25 11.95
C ILE A 476 30.36 -2.71 11.11
N TYR A 477 31.55 -3.29 11.26
CA TYR A 477 32.78 -2.84 10.59
C TYR A 477 32.80 -3.07 9.07
N THR A 478 32.23 -4.19 8.61
CA THR A 478 32.34 -4.60 7.20
C THR A 478 31.26 -4.01 6.30
N ASN A 479 30.36 -3.19 6.86
CA ASN A 479 29.21 -2.65 6.15
C ASN A 479 29.28 -1.13 6.00
N HIS A 480 28.48 -0.62 5.06
CA HIS A 480 28.43 0.79 4.69
C HIS A 480 27.65 1.65 5.70
N HIS A 481 27.85 2.98 5.64
CA HIS A 481 27.31 3.93 6.62
C HIS A 481 25.79 3.85 6.85
N ASP A 482 25.01 3.56 5.82
CA ASP A 482 23.53 3.50 5.93
C ASP A 482 23.06 2.39 6.87
N PHE A 483 23.69 1.22 6.79
CA PHE A 483 23.45 0.10 7.69
C PHE A 483 24.01 0.33 9.10
N ILE A 484 25.19 0.96 9.23
CA ILE A 484 25.72 1.31 10.56
C ILE A 484 24.76 2.26 11.29
N SER A 485 24.24 3.27 10.57
CA SER A 485 23.26 4.21 11.11
C SER A 485 21.95 3.55 11.57
N SER A 486 21.53 2.43 10.95
CA SER A 486 20.29 1.76 11.35
C SER A 486 20.39 1.11 12.73
N PHE A 487 21.58 0.71 13.20
CA PHE A 487 21.77 0.26 14.58
C PHE A 487 21.41 1.36 15.58
N ILE A 488 21.89 2.59 15.42
CA ILE A 488 21.53 3.69 16.33
C ILE A 488 20.02 3.93 16.33
N ARG A 489 19.42 3.89 15.14
CA ARG A 489 18.01 4.20 14.91
C ARG A 489 17.03 3.22 15.56
N ILE A 490 17.45 1.97 15.84
CA ILE A 490 16.60 0.95 16.48
C ILE A 490 16.72 0.91 18.01
N LEU A 491 17.82 1.42 18.57
CA LEU A 491 18.09 1.36 20.02
C LEU A 491 17.04 2.04 20.90
N PRO A 492 16.36 3.13 20.49
CA PRO A 492 15.28 3.72 21.30
C PRO A 492 14.17 2.73 21.68
N ASN A 493 13.87 1.77 20.79
CA ASN A 493 12.84 0.75 21.04
C ASN A 493 13.24 -0.23 22.15
N TYR A 494 14.53 -0.29 22.49
CA TYR A 494 15.08 -1.21 23.49
C TYR A 494 15.43 -0.54 24.81
N CYS A 495 15.45 0.80 24.90
CA CYS A 495 15.81 1.52 26.12
C CYS A 495 14.92 1.15 27.31
N GLU A 496 13.59 1.09 27.11
CA GLU A 496 12.64 0.80 28.21
C GLU A 496 12.90 -0.55 28.90
N ARG A 497 13.21 -1.59 28.12
CA ARG A 497 13.38 -2.96 28.64
C ARG A 497 14.84 -3.38 28.83
N HIS A 498 15.77 -2.78 28.08
CA HIS A 498 17.13 -3.28 27.89
C HIS A 498 18.19 -2.17 27.85
N ILE A 499 18.00 -1.09 28.62
CA ILE A 499 18.93 0.04 28.67
C ILE A 499 20.39 -0.39 28.91
N ASP A 500 20.65 -1.35 29.79
CA ASP A 500 22.03 -1.76 30.10
C ASP A 500 22.70 -2.47 28.91
N SER A 501 21.93 -3.19 28.09
CA SER A 501 22.44 -3.75 26.82
C SER A 501 22.71 -2.66 25.79
N VAL A 502 21.90 -1.61 25.74
CA VAL A 502 22.14 -0.44 24.87
C VAL A 502 23.43 0.28 25.29
N VAL A 503 23.64 0.48 26.59
CA VAL A 503 24.86 1.10 27.13
C VAL A 503 26.08 0.26 26.81
N LYS A 504 26.02 -1.06 27.07
CA LYS A 504 27.10 -2.00 26.78
C LYS A 504 27.44 -2.05 25.29
N PHE A 505 26.43 -1.96 24.41
CA PHE A 505 26.64 -1.92 22.97
C PHE A 505 27.56 -0.75 22.57
N PHE A 506 27.37 0.44 23.14
CA PHE A 506 28.25 1.58 22.85
C PHE A 506 29.64 1.49 23.50
N GLN A 507 29.75 0.87 24.68
CA GLN A 507 31.02 0.73 25.37
C GLN A 507 31.94 -0.29 24.68
N ASP A 508 31.36 -1.44 24.33
CA ASP A 508 32.11 -2.61 23.93
C ASP A 508 32.06 -2.83 22.42
N ILE A 509 30.94 -2.55 21.75
CA ILE A 509 30.70 -3.00 20.38
C ILE A 509 30.82 -1.88 19.35
N TRP A 510 30.35 -0.68 19.67
CA TRP A 510 30.28 0.43 18.72
C TRP A 510 31.68 0.86 18.23
N PRO A 511 31.86 1.09 16.90
CA PRO A 511 33.14 1.49 16.34
C PRO A 511 33.67 2.80 16.95
N LYS A 512 34.99 2.92 17.12
CA LYS A 512 35.66 4.09 17.74
C LYS A 512 36.34 5.02 16.72
N GLU A 513 36.36 4.61 15.47
CA GLU A 513 37.03 5.25 14.35
C GLU A 513 36.35 6.57 13.96
N LYS A 514 37.10 7.45 13.28
CA LYS A 514 36.58 8.76 12.87
C LYS A 514 35.44 8.67 11.86
N GLU A 515 35.38 7.61 11.05
CA GLU A 515 34.39 7.45 9.97
C GLU A 515 32.95 7.31 10.49
N VAL A 516 32.75 6.76 11.69
CA VAL A 516 31.42 6.71 12.31
C VAL A 516 31.02 8.01 13.01
N LYS A 517 31.97 8.95 13.19
CA LYS A 517 31.71 10.30 13.73
C LYS A 517 31.25 11.25 12.63
N ASN A 518 30.18 10.88 11.96
CA ASN A 518 29.57 11.65 10.88
C ASN A 518 28.22 12.25 11.30
N MET A 519 27.79 13.23 10.53
CA MET A 519 26.55 13.96 10.75
C MET A 519 25.31 13.07 10.81
N LYS A 520 25.22 12.05 9.94
CA LYS A 520 24.08 11.13 9.92
C LYS A 520 23.95 10.38 11.24
N ASN A 521 25.06 9.85 11.76
CA ASN A 521 25.10 9.20 13.07
C ASN A 521 24.83 10.19 14.21
N THR A 522 25.38 11.40 14.17
CA THR A 522 25.07 12.46 15.15
C THR A 522 23.58 12.72 15.25
N ARG A 523 22.86 12.87 14.13
CA ARG A 523 21.40 13.06 14.14
C ARG A 523 20.66 11.90 14.81
N ASN A 524 21.07 10.66 14.54
CA ASN A 524 20.48 9.48 15.18
C ASN A 524 20.80 9.40 16.68
N PHE A 525 22.00 9.83 17.10
CA PHE A 525 22.38 9.93 18.51
C PHE A 525 21.55 10.97 19.25
N LEU A 526 21.29 12.13 18.66
CA LEU A 526 20.41 13.14 19.23
C LEU A 526 18.99 12.61 19.39
N TYR A 527 18.48 11.87 18.40
CA TYR A 527 17.20 11.17 18.52
C TYR A 527 17.20 10.20 19.69
N LEU A 528 18.22 9.36 19.83
CA LEU A 528 18.35 8.40 20.93
C LEU A 528 18.37 9.09 22.31
N LEU A 529 19.03 10.24 22.44
CA LEU A 529 19.05 11.03 23.68
C LEU A 529 17.68 11.59 24.05
N ALA A 530 16.96 12.11 23.06
CA ALA A 530 15.66 12.77 23.21
C ALA A 530 14.50 11.79 23.41
N CYS A 531 14.66 10.54 22.97
CA CYS A 531 13.65 9.52 23.20
C CYS A 531 13.35 9.34 24.69
N HIS A 532 12.08 9.09 25.02
CA HIS A 532 11.61 8.83 26.39
C HIS A 532 11.77 10.01 27.36
N ASP A 533 11.55 11.25 26.88
CA ASP A 533 11.52 12.48 27.70
C ASP A 533 12.74 12.61 28.65
N ALA A 534 13.92 12.32 28.10
CA ALA A 534 15.22 12.39 28.77
C ALA A 534 15.42 11.41 29.96
N LYS A 535 14.53 10.43 30.14
CA LYS A 535 14.60 9.40 31.21
C LYS A 535 15.95 8.67 31.22
N TYR A 536 16.49 8.35 30.04
CA TYR A 536 17.74 7.60 29.88
C TYR A 536 18.95 8.46 29.53
N PHE A 537 18.79 9.80 29.53
CA PHE A 537 19.78 10.73 29.00
C PHE A 537 21.18 10.53 29.57
N LYS A 538 21.34 10.54 30.91
CA LYS A 538 22.66 10.42 31.55
C LYS A 538 23.38 9.12 31.21
N LYS A 539 22.67 7.98 31.23
CA LYS A 539 23.23 6.66 30.89
C LYS A 539 23.72 6.62 29.44
N ILE A 540 22.93 7.16 28.51
CA ILE A 540 23.23 7.13 27.08
C ILE A 540 24.32 8.16 26.75
N TYR A 541 24.18 9.40 27.20
CA TYR A 541 25.14 10.48 26.92
C TYR A 541 26.54 10.13 27.40
N GLY A 542 26.67 9.48 28.57
CA GLY A 542 27.95 9.05 29.12
C GLY A 542 28.74 8.11 28.21
N VAL A 543 28.07 7.35 27.32
CA VAL A 543 28.73 6.43 26.40
C VAL A 543 28.79 6.94 24.96
N ILE A 544 27.92 7.87 24.54
CA ILE A 544 27.91 8.36 23.15
C ILE A 544 28.49 9.76 22.95
N GLY A 545 28.72 10.53 24.01
CA GLY A 545 29.06 11.97 23.90
C GLY A 545 30.35 12.29 23.12
N ASN A 546 31.24 11.31 22.94
CA ASN A 546 32.49 11.44 22.17
C ASN A 546 32.35 11.10 20.68
N TYR A 547 31.19 10.61 20.25
CA TYR A 547 30.87 10.31 18.85
C TYR A 547 30.09 11.42 18.15
N LEU A 548 29.63 12.42 18.90
CA LEU A 548 28.95 13.59 18.35
C LEU A 548 29.93 14.42 17.52
N SER A 549 29.49 14.81 16.34
CA SER A 549 30.22 15.65 15.39
C SER A 549 29.35 16.78 14.85
N VAL A 550 29.96 17.71 14.12
CA VAL A 550 29.27 18.86 13.54
C VAL A 550 28.17 18.42 12.58
N ILE A 551 27.02 19.08 12.64
CA ILE A 551 25.90 18.91 11.71
C ILE A 551 25.77 20.14 10.81
N ASP A 552 25.41 19.93 9.54
CA ASP A 552 25.25 20.98 8.52
C ASP A 552 23.86 21.64 8.52
N SER A 553 22.89 21.06 9.22
CA SER A 553 21.49 21.48 9.19
C SER A 553 20.93 21.61 10.61
N MET A 554 20.26 22.73 10.89
CA MET A 554 19.59 22.97 12.18
C MET A 554 18.43 22.01 12.49
N TYR A 555 17.89 21.28 11.50
CA TYR A 555 16.87 20.24 11.73
C TYR A 555 17.31 19.17 12.74
N GLY A 556 18.62 18.86 12.82
CA GLY A 556 19.16 17.93 13.80
C GLY A 556 19.10 18.45 15.24
N VAL A 557 19.14 19.78 15.43
CA VAL A 557 19.10 20.42 16.76
C VAL A 557 17.70 20.31 17.37
N ARG A 558 16.65 20.48 16.55
CA ARG A 558 15.25 20.35 16.98
C ARG A 558 14.96 18.98 17.61
N ILE A 559 15.68 17.93 17.19
CA ILE A 559 15.49 16.56 17.66
C ILE A 559 15.82 16.42 19.15
N MET A 560 16.77 17.18 19.69
CA MET A 560 17.12 17.12 21.12
C MET A 560 15.94 17.53 22.02
N GLY A 561 15.09 18.43 21.54
CA GLY A 561 13.90 18.92 22.25
C GLY A 561 14.21 19.81 23.46
N ALA A 562 13.32 20.76 23.73
CA ALA A 562 13.46 21.69 24.86
C ALA A 562 13.45 20.99 26.24
N ASN A 563 12.89 19.78 26.33
CA ASN A 563 12.83 19.02 27.59
C ASN A 563 14.22 18.58 28.08
N ILE A 564 15.13 18.21 27.18
CA ILE A 564 16.51 17.90 27.56
C ILE A 564 17.19 19.16 28.08
N ALA A 565 17.07 20.29 27.37
CA ALA A 565 17.65 21.55 27.78
C ALA A 565 17.19 22.00 29.17
N ASN A 566 15.90 21.79 29.47
CA ASN A 566 15.33 22.11 30.77
C ASN A 566 15.86 21.21 31.90
N LYS A 567 15.99 19.89 31.67
CA LYS A 567 16.42 18.92 32.68
C LYS A 567 17.95 18.83 32.84
N TYR A 568 18.70 19.08 31.76
CA TYR A 568 20.15 18.90 31.66
C TYR A 568 20.81 20.08 30.93
N PRO A 569 20.74 21.30 31.47
CA PRO A 569 21.17 22.52 30.76
C PRO A 569 22.68 22.54 30.51
N ASN A 570 23.49 22.00 31.44
CA ASN A 570 24.95 21.96 31.31
C ASN A 570 25.39 21.03 30.17
N GLU A 571 24.88 19.81 30.15
CA GLU A 571 25.18 18.82 29.12
C GLU A 571 24.67 19.27 27.76
N THR A 572 23.51 19.93 27.72
CA THR A 572 22.96 20.53 26.50
C THR A 572 23.93 21.53 25.89
N MET A 573 24.49 22.45 26.69
CA MET A 573 25.48 23.42 26.17
C MET A 573 26.74 22.75 25.63
N VAL A 574 27.23 21.70 26.30
CA VAL A 574 28.37 20.92 25.81
C VAL A 574 28.03 20.26 24.47
N ILE A 575 26.84 19.68 24.32
CA ILE A 575 26.42 19.08 23.06
C ILE A 575 26.30 20.13 21.96
N LEU A 576 25.62 21.25 22.22
CA LEU A 576 25.47 22.35 21.26
C LEU A 576 26.83 22.84 20.76
N SER A 577 27.82 22.99 21.65
CA SER A 577 29.18 23.40 21.27
C SER A 577 29.91 22.41 20.36
N LYS A 578 29.53 21.12 20.41
CA LYS A 578 30.12 20.07 19.57
C LYS A 578 29.43 19.94 18.22
N ILE A 579 28.11 20.14 18.16
CA ILE A 579 27.31 19.84 16.96
C ILE A 579 27.09 21.08 16.08
N LEU A 580 27.10 22.28 16.65
CA LEU A 580 26.89 23.51 15.87
C LEU A 580 28.21 23.97 15.23
N PRO A 581 28.24 24.21 13.91
CA PRO A 581 29.40 24.83 13.26
C PRO A 581 29.51 26.30 13.66
N GLU A 582 30.73 26.84 13.65
CA GLU A 582 31.04 28.19 14.16
C GLU A 582 30.29 29.33 13.43
N GLY A 583 29.76 29.10 12.22
CA GLY A 583 29.07 30.10 11.39
C GLY A 583 27.54 30.08 11.41
N ILE A 584 26.88 29.21 12.18
CA ILE A 584 25.42 28.94 12.06
C ILE A 584 24.52 29.88 12.90
N LEU A 585 25.03 30.97 13.46
CA LEU A 585 24.27 31.80 14.41
C LEU A 585 23.41 32.91 13.77
N ASN A 586 23.29 32.94 12.45
CA ASN A 586 22.47 33.91 11.71
C ASN A 586 21.10 33.37 11.25
N ASP A 587 20.75 32.11 11.53
CA ASP A 587 19.50 31.50 11.07
C ASP A 587 18.54 31.18 12.24
N THR A 588 17.38 31.81 12.24
CA THR A 588 16.37 31.83 13.31
C THR A 588 15.46 30.59 13.29
N SER A 589 16.03 29.38 13.41
CA SER A 589 15.16 28.20 13.55
C SER A 589 14.51 28.16 14.94
N ILE A 590 13.18 28.09 14.98
CA ILE A 590 12.35 28.10 16.20
C ILE A 590 12.85 27.08 17.25
N GLY A 591 13.32 25.90 16.81
CA GLY A 591 13.76 24.84 17.71
C GLY A 591 15.07 25.14 18.46
N LEU A 592 16.01 25.89 17.86
CA LEU A 592 17.23 26.31 18.56
C LEU A 592 16.92 27.43 19.56
N ILE A 593 16.01 28.34 19.19
CA ILE A 593 15.53 29.43 20.07
C ILE A 593 14.89 28.84 21.32
N ASP A 594 13.97 27.87 21.18
CA ASP A 594 13.32 27.21 22.32
C ASP A 594 14.34 26.59 23.29
N ILE A 595 15.38 25.94 22.75
CA ILE A 595 16.46 25.36 23.56
C ILE A 595 17.25 26.45 24.28
N LEU A 596 17.67 27.50 23.56
CA LEU A 596 18.43 28.61 24.13
C LEU A 596 17.64 29.38 25.18
N ASP A 597 16.33 29.52 25.03
CA ASP A 597 15.43 30.13 26.03
C ASP A 597 15.40 29.30 27.32
N LYS A 598 15.34 27.96 27.22
CA LYS A 598 15.47 27.10 28.41
C LYS A 598 16.83 27.23 29.07
N ILE A 599 17.90 27.36 28.30
CA ILE A 599 19.25 27.60 28.84
C ILE A 599 19.34 28.99 29.50
N ALA A 600 18.74 30.03 28.91
CA ALA A 600 18.72 31.38 29.47
C ALA A 600 18.00 31.40 30.83
N LEU A 601 16.85 30.72 30.93
CA LEU A 601 16.14 30.55 32.21
C LEU A 601 17.01 29.79 33.23
N ALA A 602 17.67 28.70 32.82
CA ALA A 602 18.55 27.94 33.71
C ALA A 602 19.76 28.78 34.19
N LYS A 603 20.31 29.65 33.33
CA LYS A 603 21.35 30.61 33.68
C LYS A 603 20.85 31.58 34.75
N ASP A 604 19.69 32.19 34.55
CA ASP A 604 19.14 33.19 35.47
C ASP A 604 18.79 32.57 36.84
N GLN A 605 18.54 31.26 36.87
CA GLN A 605 18.38 30.46 38.08
C GLN A 605 19.70 29.98 38.71
N GLY A 606 20.87 30.28 38.10
CA GLY A 606 22.17 29.85 38.60
C GLY A 606 22.49 28.36 38.42
N LEU A 607 21.80 27.67 37.50
CA LEU A 607 21.94 26.22 37.26
C LEU A 607 23.05 25.86 36.26
N LEU A 608 23.67 26.85 35.62
CA LEU A 608 24.81 26.65 34.73
C LEU A 608 26.13 26.64 35.51
N ASN A 609 26.95 25.62 35.25
CA ASN A 609 28.33 25.60 35.71
C ASN A 609 29.20 26.54 34.85
N GLU A 610 30.42 26.80 35.33
CA GLU A 610 31.35 27.76 34.70
C GLU A 610 31.63 27.44 33.22
N GLY A 611 31.84 26.15 32.89
CA GLY A 611 32.08 25.72 31.52
C GLY A 611 30.87 25.95 30.59
N ALA A 612 29.67 25.58 31.03
CA ALA A 612 28.44 25.78 30.27
C ALA A 612 28.11 27.28 30.11
N LEU A 613 28.39 28.08 31.15
CA LEU A 613 28.21 29.53 31.12
C LEU A 613 29.14 30.19 30.10
N LEU A 614 30.41 29.80 30.03
CA LEU A 614 31.36 30.30 29.04
C LEU A 614 30.90 29.98 27.61
N ILE A 615 30.44 28.75 27.39
CA ILE A 615 29.87 28.34 26.10
C ILE A 615 28.65 29.21 25.77
N TYR A 616 27.69 29.34 26.70
CA TYR A 616 26.49 30.16 26.51
C TYR A 616 26.82 31.61 26.15
N LEU A 617 27.78 32.23 26.86
CA LEU A 617 28.21 33.60 26.58
C LEU A 617 28.86 33.73 25.19
N ARG A 618 29.60 32.70 24.73
CA ARG A 618 30.12 32.65 23.36
C ARG A 618 28.98 32.61 22.34
N PHE A 619 27.95 31.78 22.55
CA PHE A 619 26.77 31.71 21.68
C PHE A 619 26.00 33.05 21.65
N ARG A 620 25.84 33.71 22.81
CA ARG A 620 25.14 35.00 22.92
C ARG A 620 25.87 36.14 22.22
N LYS A 621 27.21 36.18 22.29
CA LYS A 621 28.03 37.21 21.61
C LYS A 621 27.93 37.17 20.09
N ILE A 622 27.53 36.05 19.52
CA ILE A 622 27.42 35.88 18.06
C ILE A 622 25.98 36.11 17.59
N THR A 623 24.98 36.07 18.49
CA THR A 623 23.56 36.29 18.18
C THR A 623 23.07 37.73 18.48
N GLN A 624 23.92 38.55 19.10
CA GLN A 624 23.79 40.01 19.21
C GLN A 624 24.59 40.67 18.10
#